data_AF-A0A7V9CHR2-F1
#
_entry.id   AF-A0A7V9CHR2-F1
#
_cell.length_a   1.000
_cell.length_b   1.000
_cell.length_c   1.000
_cell.angle_alpha   90.00
_cell.angle_beta   90.00
_cell.angle_gamma   90.00
#
_symmetry.space_group_name_H-M   'P 1'
#
loop_
_entity.id
_entity.type
_entity.pdbx_description
1 polymer ?
#
loop_
_entity_poly.entity_id
_entity_poly.type
_entity_poly.pdbx_seq_one_letter_code
_entity_poly.pdbx_strand_id
1 'polypeptide(L)'
;MIANGKIDRAALPAPDRGRPELDEGCIAPRTATETRIAAIWIELLKRERIGVEDNFFDLGGHSLLAMGIVARIRGAFGIELPLAAIFETPTIAGMAEAVSKLGEADESHMLAALDRLSEEEAEALLSELEADATFIAPPAAQS
;
A
#
# COMPACT_ATOMS: atom_id res chain seq x y z
N MET A 1 -49.71 -20.08 -26.49
CA MET A 1 -49.16 -18.73 -26.75
C MET A 1 -47.71 -18.74 -26.28
N ILE A 2 -46.76 -18.85 -27.20
CA ILE A 2 -45.32 -18.82 -26.91
C ILE A 2 -44.79 -17.62 -27.67
N ALA A 3 -44.39 -16.57 -26.95
CA ALA A 3 -43.93 -15.32 -27.54
C ALA A 3 -42.48 -15.48 -28.00
N ASN A 4 -42.29 -15.74 -29.29
CA ASN A 4 -41.00 -15.75 -29.93
C ASN A 4 -40.62 -14.30 -30.30
N GLY A 5 -39.99 -13.60 -29.36
CA GLY A 5 -39.47 -12.24 -29.55
C GLY A 5 -38.19 -12.30 -30.37
N LYS A 6 -38.30 -11.94 -31.65
CA LYS A 6 -37.18 -11.76 -32.58
C LYS A 6 -36.15 -10.80 -31.99
N ILE A 7 -34.91 -11.26 -31.81
CA ILE A 7 -33.78 -10.38 -31.58
C ILE A 7 -33.35 -9.85 -32.95
N ASP A 8 -33.62 -8.57 -33.20
CA ASP A 8 -33.19 -7.84 -34.39
C ASP A 8 -31.66 -7.81 -34.47
N ARG A 9 -31.09 -8.65 -35.35
CA ARG A 9 -29.66 -8.70 -35.69
C ARG A 9 -29.35 -7.70 -36.81
N ALA A 10 -29.64 -6.42 -36.60
CA ALA A 10 -29.41 -5.40 -37.63
C ALA A 10 -29.11 -4.01 -37.06
N ALA A 11 -27.98 -3.89 -36.34
CA ALA A 11 -27.21 -2.65 -36.21
C ALA A 11 -25.91 -2.93 -35.45
N LEU A 12 -24.95 -3.59 -36.11
CA LEU A 12 -23.56 -3.58 -35.62
C LEU A 12 -22.80 -2.49 -36.39
N PRO A 13 -22.53 -1.31 -35.80
CA PRO A 13 -21.53 -0.42 -36.35
C PRO A 13 -20.14 -1.07 -36.22
N ALA A 14 -19.32 -0.96 -37.26
CA ALA A 14 -17.98 -1.54 -37.30
C ALA A 14 -17.08 -0.89 -36.23
N PRO A 15 -16.16 -1.64 -35.57
CA PRO A 15 -15.22 -1.07 -34.63
C PRO A 15 -14.23 -0.19 -35.38
N ASP A 16 -14.36 1.12 -35.22
CA ASP A 16 -13.41 2.10 -35.74
C ASP A 16 -12.08 1.93 -34.98
N ARG A 17 -11.02 1.62 -35.70
CA ARG A 17 -9.67 1.48 -35.15
C ARG A 17 -9.09 2.89 -34.99
N GLY A 18 -9.56 3.59 -33.97
CA GLY A 18 -8.95 4.84 -33.53
C GLY A 18 -9.90 5.72 -32.71
N ARG A 19 -9.46 6.04 -31.48
CA ARG A 19 -9.91 7.16 -30.62
C ARG A 19 -11.06 6.83 -29.64
N PRO A 20 -11.36 7.75 -28.71
CA PRO A 20 -11.12 7.71 -27.28
C PRO A 20 -12.37 7.24 -26.52
N GLU A 21 -12.66 5.95 -26.55
CA GLU A 21 -13.65 5.34 -25.66
C GLU A 21 -13.00 5.18 -24.29
N LEU A 22 -12.83 6.31 -23.61
CA LEU A 22 -12.67 6.35 -22.17
C LEU A 22 -14.01 5.85 -21.62
N ASP A 23 -14.04 4.63 -21.09
CA ASP A 23 -15.14 4.10 -20.29
C ASP A 23 -15.68 5.21 -19.37
N GLU A 24 -16.88 5.72 -19.67
CA GLU A 24 -17.51 6.86 -18.97
C GLU A 24 -17.82 6.55 -17.49
N GLY A 25 -17.48 5.36 -16.99
CA GLY A 25 -17.66 4.92 -15.60
C GLY A 25 -16.38 4.67 -14.80
N CYS A 26 -15.18 4.70 -15.40
CA CYS A 26 -13.94 4.38 -14.69
C CYS A 26 -13.38 5.63 -13.97
N ILE A 27 -13.49 5.68 -12.65
CA ILE A 27 -12.95 6.78 -11.85
C ILE A 27 -11.42 6.65 -11.77
N ALA A 28 -10.70 7.65 -12.27
CA ALA A 28 -9.25 7.66 -12.26
C ALA A 28 -8.67 7.79 -10.83
N PRO A 29 -7.46 7.24 -10.58
CA PRO A 29 -6.73 7.46 -9.33
C PRO A 29 -6.54 8.94 -9.00
N ARG A 30 -6.85 9.29 -7.76
CA ARG A 30 -6.76 10.65 -7.20
C ARG A 30 -5.49 10.84 -6.39
N THR A 31 -4.98 9.77 -5.78
CA THR A 31 -3.78 9.80 -4.93
C THR A 31 -2.63 8.98 -5.49
N ALA A 32 -1.41 9.25 -5.01
CA ALA A 32 -0.22 8.47 -5.37
C ALA A 32 -0.34 7.00 -4.90
N THR A 33 -0.94 6.78 -3.73
CA THR A 33 -1.23 5.45 -3.19
C THR A 33 -2.20 4.69 -4.10
N GLU A 34 -3.32 5.29 -4.49
CA GLU A 34 -4.27 4.70 -5.44
C GLU A 34 -3.60 4.37 -6.78
N THR A 35 -2.78 5.28 -7.31
CA THR A 35 -2.08 5.09 -8.59
C THR A 35 -1.18 3.85 -8.56
N ARG A 36 -0.46 3.67 -7.44
CA ARG A 36 0.47 2.56 -7.28
C ARG A 36 -0.27 1.23 -7.03
N ILE A 37 -1.37 1.25 -6.29
CA ILE A 37 -2.24 0.07 -6.12
C ILE A 37 -2.91 -0.29 -7.45
N ALA A 38 -3.38 0.68 -8.22
CA ALA A 38 -3.95 0.47 -9.55
C ALA A 38 -2.94 -0.19 -10.50
N ALA A 39 -1.67 0.24 -10.48
CA ALA A 39 -0.61 -0.39 -11.26
C ALA A 39 -0.40 -1.86 -10.88
N ILE A 40 -0.38 -2.17 -9.58
CA ILE A 40 -0.30 -3.56 -9.08
C ILE A 40 -1.46 -4.40 -9.61
N TRP A 41 -2.69 -3.87 -9.58
CA TRP A 41 -3.86 -4.57 -10.09
C TRP A 41 -3.82 -4.78 -11.59
N ILE A 42 -3.42 -3.76 -12.36
CA ILE A 42 -3.24 -3.83 -13.81
C ILE A 42 -2.29 -4.96 -14.20
N GLU A 43 -1.15 -5.08 -13.50
CA GLU A 43 -0.17 -6.15 -13.72
C GLU A 43 -0.73 -7.53 -13.39
N LEU A 44 -1.48 -7.65 -12.29
CA LEU A 44 -1.99 -8.92 -11.78
C LEU A 44 -3.22 -9.43 -12.55
N LEU A 45 -4.16 -8.54 -12.86
CA LEU A 45 -5.40 -8.84 -13.58
C LEU A 45 -5.21 -8.77 -15.10
N LYS A 46 -4.05 -8.31 -15.59
CA LYS A 46 -3.71 -8.16 -17.01
C LYS A 46 -4.73 -7.29 -17.77
N ARG A 47 -5.08 -6.15 -17.19
CA ARG A 47 -6.03 -5.17 -17.74
C ARG A 47 -5.31 -3.88 -18.08
N GLU A 48 -5.73 -3.16 -19.12
CA GLU A 48 -5.10 -1.88 -19.48
C GLU A 48 -5.46 -0.75 -18.51
N ARG A 49 -6.69 -0.76 -17.97
CA ARG A 49 -7.19 0.24 -17.03
C ARG A 49 -8.13 -0.38 -16.01
N ILE A 50 -8.11 0.18 -14.80
CA ILE A 50 -8.96 -0.18 -13.67
C ILE A 50 -9.33 1.12 -12.95
N GLY A 51 -10.62 1.30 -12.69
CA GLY A 51 -11.16 2.42 -11.91
C GLY A 51 -10.99 2.20 -10.41
N VAL A 52 -10.89 3.29 -9.64
CA VAL A 52 -10.59 3.17 -8.20
C VAL A 52 -11.71 2.58 -7.36
N GLU A 53 -12.95 2.69 -7.84
CA GLU A 53 -14.15 2.12 -7.23
C GLU A 53 -14.49 0.73 -7.82
N ASP A 54 -13.70 0.22 -8.78
CA ASP A 54 -13.96 -1.09 -9.36
C ASP A 54 -13.72 -2.17 -8.32
N ASN A 55 -14.65 -3.12 -8.26
CA ASN A 55 -14.56 -4.24 -7.34
C ASN A 55 -13.56 -5.28 -7.86
N PHE A 56 -12.57 -5.62 -7.04
CA PHE A 56 -11.54 -6.61 -7.32
C PHE A 56 -12.12 -7.95 -7.82
N PHE A 57 -13.17 -8.45 -7.17
CA PHE A 57 -13.75 -9.75 -7.47
C PHE A 57 -14.55 -9.72 -8.78
N ASP A 58 -15.21 -8.60 -9.09
CA ASP A 58 -15.94 -8.42 -10.36
C ASP A 58 -14.99 -8.35 -11.56
N LEU A 59 -13.76 -7.88 -11.35
CA LEU A 59 -12.70 -7.87 -12.36
C LEU A 59 -12.06 -9.25 -12.61
N GLY A 60 -12.49 -10.29 -11.88
CA GLY A 60 -11.91 -11.64 -11.92
C GLY A 60 -10.82 -11.89 -10.88
N GLY A 61 -10.73 -11.03 -9.86
CA GLY A 61 -9.87 -11.22 -8.71
C GLY A 61 -10.26 -12.45 -7.90
N HIS A 62 -9.27 -13.15 -7.36
CA HIS A 62 -9.46 -14.32 -6.51
C HIS A 62 -8.39 -14.37 -5.41
N SER A 63 -8.52 -15.29 -4.46
CA SER A 63 -7.69 -15.36 -3.25
C SER A 63 -6.18 -15.44 -3.54
N LEU A 64 -5.75 -16.18 -4.57
CA LEU A 64 -4.34 -16.20 -4.97
C LEU A 64 -3.84 -14.84 -5.50
N LEU A 65 -4.66 -14.11 -6.28
CA LEU A 65 -4.31 -12.76 -6.73
C LEU A 65 -4.32 -11.77 -5.56
N ALA A 66 -5.27 -11.91 -4.62
CA ALA A 66 -5.32 -11.11 -3.41
C ALA A 66 -4.04 -11.29 -2.56
N MET A 67 -3.56 -12.53 -2.39
CA MET A 67 -2.26 -12.78 -1.76
C MET A 67 -1.10 -12.12 -2.52
N GLY A 68 -1.16 -12.12 -3.85
CA GLY A 68 -0.19 -11.42 -4.71
C GLY A 68 -0.21 -9.90 -4.54
N ILE A 69 -1.40 -9.32 -4.31
CA ILE A 69 -1.58 -7.91 -3.97
C ILE A 69 -0.93 -7.62 -2.62
N VAL A 70 -1.25 -8.39 -1.57
CA VAL A 70 -0.68 -8.21 -0.21
C VAL A 70 0.85 -8.23 -0.27
N ALA A 71 1.44 -9.20 -0.97
CA ALA A 71 2.89 -9.30 -1.11
C ALA A 71 3.51 -8.07 -1.81
N ARG A 72 2.87 -7.56 -2.87
CA ARG A 72 3.33 -6.38 -3.60
C ARG A 72 3.13 -5.09 -2.82
N ILE A 73 2.03 -4.95 -2.09
CA ILE A 73 1.79 -3.80 -1.22
C ILE A 73 2.86 -3.74 -0.13
N ARG A 74 3.15 -4.88 0.50
CA ARG A 74 4.24 -4.96 1.48
C ARG A 74 5.59 -4.56 0.90
N GLY A 75 5.91 -5.01 -0.32
CA GLY A 75 7.15 -4.62 -0.99
C GLY A 75 7.20 -3.14 -1.43
N ALA A 76 6.06 -2.56 -1.84
CA ALA A 76 6.00 -1.20 -2.38
C ALA A 76 5.87 -0.12 -1.30
N PHE A 77 5.18 -0.42 -0.19
CA PHE A 77 4.85 0.54 0.86
C PHE A 77 5.50 0.21 2.22
N GLY A 78 6.08 -0.99 2.38
CA GLY A 78 6.59 -1.45 3.68
C GLY A 78 5.51 -1.87 4.68
N ILE A 79 4.23 -1.83 4.26
CA ILE A 79 3.07 -2.03 5.12
C ILE A 79 2.46 -3.41 4.88
N GLU A 80 2.13 -4.13 5.96
CA GLU A 80 1.41 -5.39 5.88
C GLU A 80 -0.10 -5.14 5.85
N LEU A 81 -0.70 -5.19 4.64
CA LEU A 81 -2.15 -5.09 4.48
C LEU A 81 -2.80 -6.43 4.85
N PRO A 82 -3.70 -6.49 5.85
CA PRO A 82 -4.41 -7.71 6.18
C PRO A 82 -5.25 -8.19 5.00
N LEU A 83 -5.25 -9.50 4.75
CA LEU A 83 -6.07 -10.08 3.69
C LEU A 83 -7.56 -9.76 3.88
N ALA A 84 -8.03 -9.69 5.14
CA ALA A 84 -9.40 -9.31 5.46
C ALA A 84 -9.79 -7.93 4.89
N ALA A 85 -8.87 -6.96 4.88
CA ALA A 85 -9.13 -5.62 4.34
C ALA A 85 -9.44 -5.63 2.84
N ILE A 86 -8.88 -6.59 2.09
CA ILE A 86 -9.17 -6.79 0.67
C ILE A 86 -10.61 -7.28 0.47
N PHE A 87 -11.13 -8.09 1.39
CA PHE A 87 -12.50 -8.60 1.33
C PHE A 87 -13.53 -7.58 1.83
N GLU A 88 -13.19 -6.80 2.85
CA GLU A 88 -14.05 -5.75 3.40
C GLU A 88 -14.17 -4.56 2.45
N THR A 89 -13.04 -4.16 1.86
CA THR A 89 -12.97 -3.05 0.91
C THR A 89 -12.31 -3.50 -0.39
N PRO A 90 -13.04 -4.22 -1.26
CA PRO A 90 -12.49 -4.78 -2.49
C PRO A 90 -12.31 -3.74 -3.60
N THR A 91 -11.98 -2.49 -3.26
CA THR A 91 -11.76 -1.40 -4.20
C THR A 91 -10.38 -0.80 -3.98
N ILE A 92 -9.81 -0.15 -5.00
CA ILE A 92 -8.51 0.51 -4.88
C ILE A 92 -8.59 1.66 -3.87
N ALA A 93 -9.69 2.42 -3.86
CA ALA A 93 -9.91 3.50 -2.91
C ALA A 93 -9.90 3.01 -1.45
N GLY A 94 -10.63 1.93 -1.16
CA GLY A 94 -10.68 1.38 0.18
C GLY A 94 -9.35 0.75 0.63
N MET A 95 -8.66 0.06 -0.27
CA MET A 95 -7.30 -0.44 0.01
C MET A 95 -6.30 0.70 0.24
N ALA A 96 -6.39 1.79 -0.51
CA ALA A 96 -5.52 2.96 -0.32
C ALA A 96 -5.76 3.62 1.04
N GLU A 97 -7.01 3.70 1.49
CA GLU A 97 -7.35 4.19 2.82
C GLU A 97 -6.79 3.28 3.91
N ALA A 98 -6.94 1.96 3.77
CA ALA A 98 -6.40 1.00 4.72
C ALA A 98 -4.87 1.06 4.81
N VAL A 99 -4.18 1.15 3.66
CA VAL A 99 -2.73 1.32 3.61
C VAL A 99 -2.31 2.63 4.29
N SER A 100 -3.02 3.72 4.04
CA SER A 100 -2.70 5.02 4.66
C SER A 100 -2.82 4.97 6.19
N LYS A 101 -3.92 4.42 6.71
CA LYS A 101 -4.15 4.26 8.16
C LYS A 101 -3.09 3.38 8.83
N LEU A 102 -2.67 2.30 8.18
CA LEU A 102 -1.65 1.40 8.70
C LEU A 102 -0.27 2.05 8.71
N GLY A 103 0.05 2.88 7.71
CA GLY A 103 1.29 3.65 7.67
C GLY A 103 1.39 4.67 8.81
N GLU A 104 0.30 5.40 9.08
CA GLU A 104 0.24 6.38 10.19
C GLU A 104 0.40 5.70 11.57
N ALA A 105 -0.18 4.51 11.73
CA ALA A 105 -0.07 3.73 12.96
C ALA A 105 1.37 3.21 13.20
N ASP A 106 2.05 2.77 12.14
CA ASP A 106 3.44 2.32 12.22
C ASP A 106 4.39 3.47 12.59
N GLU A 107 4.21 4.64 11.96
CA GLU A 107 5.00 5.84 12.25
C GLU A 107 4.78 6.34 13.69
N SER A 108 3.54 6.39 14.16
CA SER A 108 3.24 6.75 15.56
C SER A 108 3.86 5.77 16.55
N HIS A 109 3.89 4.47 16.25
CA HIS A 109 4.48 3.47 17.14
C HIS A 109 6.00 3.57 17.18
N MET A 110 6.64 3.87 16.04
CA MET A 110 8.07 4.17 15.94
C MET A 110 8.45 5.42 16.75
N LEU A 111 7.70 6.51 16.59
CA LEU A 111 7.91 7.75 17.35
C LEU A 111 7.75 7.52 18.87
N ALA A 112 6.73 6.74 19.28
CA ALA A 112 6.55 6.37 20.68
C ALA A 112 7.58 5.36 21.22
N ALA A 113 8.27 4.63 20.35
CA ALA A 113 9.39 3.77 20.73
C ALA A 113 10.67 4.59 20.94
N LEU A 114 10.92 5.60 20.09
CA LEU A 114 12.04 6.53 20.24
C LEU A 114 11.91 7.40 21.49
N ASP A 115 10.70 7.85 21.84
CA ASP A 115 10.42 8.61 23.08
C ASP A 115 10.73 7.78 24.34
N ARG A 116 10.51 6.46 24.29
CA ARG A 116 10.86 5.53 25.38
C ARG A 116 12.36 5.22 25.49
N LEU A 117 13.16 5.60 24.50
CA LEU A 117 14.61 5.37 24.45
C LEU A 117 15.43 6.58 24.96
N SER A 118 14.84 7.60 25.59
CA SER A 118 15.62 8.75 26.11
C SER A 118 15.37 9.11 27.59
N GLU A 119 16.27 8.64 28.46
CA GLU A 119 17.12 9.46 29.37
C GLU A 119 18.11 8.51 30.08
N GLU A 120 17.64 7.35 30.55
CA GLU A 120 18.45 6.37 31.30
C GLU A 120 19.56 5.68 30.49
N GLU A 121 19.31 5.30 29.23
CA GLU A 121 20.34 4.64 28.42
C GLU A 121 21.43 5.62 27.91
N ALA A 122 21.07 6.88 27.69
CA ALA A 122 22.01 7.94 27.33
C ALA A 122 22.91 8.31 28.52
N GLU A 123 22.36 8.41 29.73
CA GLU A 123 23.14 8.60 30.96
C GLU A 123 24.03 7.37 31.28
N ALA A 124 23.54 6.15 31.05
CA ALA A 124 24.33 4.94 31.25
C ALA A 124 25.55 4.88 30.32
N LEU A 125 25.40 5.22 29.05
CA LEU A 125 26.51 5.26 28.08
C LEU A 125 27.50 6.40 28.36
N LEU A 126 27.02 7.56 28.82
CA LEU A 126 27.88 8.67 29.25
C LEU A 126 28.65 8.32 30.54
N SER A 127 28.00 7.64 31.50
CA SER A 127 28.65 7.18 32.73
C SER A 127 29.72 6.11 32.47
N GLU A 128 29.52 5.20 31.51
CA GLU A 128 30.55 4.22 31.14
C GLU A 128 31.76 4.88 30.45
N LEU A 129 31.54 5.93 29.66
CA LEU A 129 32.62 6.70 29.01
C LEU A 129 33.43 7.56 30.00
N GLU A 130 32.80 8.11 31.05
CA GLU A 130 33.49 8.87 32.10
C GLU A 130 34.31 7.98 33.05
N ALA A 131 33.89 6.73 33.24
CA ALA A 131 34.61 5.76 34.07
C ALA A 131 35.97 5.33 33.47
N ASP A 132 36.09 5.27 32.14
CA ASP A 132 37.34 4.89 31.45
C ASP A 132 38.33 6.07 31.34
N ALA A 133 37.84 7.30 31.32
CA ALA A 133 38.68 8.51 31.24
C ALA A 133 39.46 8.83 32.53
N THR A 134 39.11 8.22 33.67
CA THR A 134 39.73 8.51 34.98
C THR A 134 41.09 7.79 35.17
N PHE A 135 41.46 6.84 34.30
CA PHE A 135 42.69 6.04 34.49
C PHE A 135 43.99 6.67 33.93
N ILE A 136 43.95 7.80 33.21
CA ILE A 136 45.15 8.44 32.63
C ILE A 136 45.48 9.76 33.37
N ALA A 137 45.75 9.69 34.67
CA ALA A 137 46.47 10.75 35.37
C ALA A 137 47.97 10.36 35.44
N PRO A 138 48.89 11.07 34.75
CA PRO A 138 50.32 10.80 34.91
C PRO A 138 50.76 11.15 36.34
N PRO A 139 51.56 10.30 37.01
CA PRO A 139 52.03 10.58 38.36
C PRO A 139 52.93 11.82 38.36
N ALA A 140 52.64 12.73 39.30
CA ALA A 140 53.41 13.93 39.55
C ALA A 140 54.90 13.59 39.72
N ALA A 141 55.72 14.10 38.80
CA ALA A 141 57.16 14.11 38.96
C ALA A 141 57.52 15.13 40.05
N GLN A 142 57.81 14.63 41.25
CA GLN A 142 58.58 15.36 42.26
C GLN A 142 60.07 15.13 41.99
N SER A 143 60.78 16.17 41.54
CA SER A 143 62.14 16.56 41.97
C SER A 143 62.62 17.77 41.18
#